data_AF-A0A840E723-F1
#
_entry.id   AF-A0A840E723-F1
#
_cell.length_a   1.000
_cell.length_b   1.000
_cell.length_c   1.000
_cell.angle_alpha   90.00
_cell.angle_beta   90.00
_cell.angle_gamma   90.00
#
_symmetry.space_group_name_H-M   'P 1'
#
loop_
_entity.id
_entity.type
_entity.pdbx_description
1 polymer ?
#
loop_
_entity_poly.entity_id
_entity_poly.type
_entity_poly.pdbx_seq_one_letter_code
_entity_poly.pdbx_strand_id
1 'polypeptide(L)'
;MNVQTIPVPTRLEAATAGPQFILWGNHLLRAFRSSDADTVRALAKEYLQLAESNRQSKNYGNAIHQANTVLGLLALENDHVDRAEFYLAAAGRTPGSSQLAGFGPNMLLAHKLLKAGRSHAVLKYLDCCSKFWKLSFGKLWMWKFEIRRGRVPNFGANLSYLLDPKSFG
;
A
#
# COMPACT_ATOMS: atom_id res chain seq x y z
N MET A 1 -8.13 -9.27 27.49
CA MET A 1 -8.18 -8.82 26.07
C MET A 1 -7.47 -9.90 25.27
N ASN A 2 -8.22 -10.79 24.62
CA ASN A 2 -7.65 -11.99 23.99
C ASN A 2 -7.13 -11.60 22.60
N VAL A 3 -5.81 -11.50 22.43
CA VAL A 3 -5.19 -11.32 21.11
C VAL A 3 -5.33 -12.66 20.39
N GLN A 4 -6.41 -12.85 19.64
CA GLN A 4 -6.50 -13.98 18.72
C GLN A 4 -5.38 -13.83 17.69
N THR A 5 -4.33 -14.63 17.83
CA THR A 5 -3.32 -14.84 16.79
C THR A 5 -4.03 -15.49 15.61
N ILE A 6 -4.23 -14.73 14.54
CA ILE A 6 -4.85 -15.26 13.35
C ILE A 6 -3.79 -16.11 12.64
N PRO A 7 -4.04 -17.41 12.39
CA PRO A 7 -3.04 -18.28 11.79
C PRO A 7 -2.62 -17.74 10.42
N VAL A 8 -1.31 -17.70 10.17
CA VAL A 8 -0.75 -17.34 8.86
C VAL A 8 -1.05 -18.49 7.88
N PRO A 9 -1.58 -18.23 6.67
CA PRO A 9 -1.88 -19.29 5.72
C PRO A 9 -0.62 -20.06 5.33
N THR A 10 -0.73 -21.39 5.20
CA THR A 10 0.39 -22.20 4.72
C THR A 10 0.52 -22.14 3.19
N ARG A 11 1.73 -22.33 2.66
CA ARG A 11 2.00 -22.34 1.21
C ARG A 11 1.15 -23.37 0.44
N LEU A 12 0.70 -24.44 1.10
CA LEU A 12 -0.12 -25.52 0.54
C LEU A 12 -1.61 -25.16 0.41
N GLU A 13 -2.12 -24.25 1.24
CA GLU A 13 -3.51 -23.78 1.15
C GLU A 13 -3.72 -22.80 -0.01
N ALA A 14 -2.68 -22.54 -0.84
CA ALA A 14 -2.58 -21.51 -1.88
C ALA A 14 -3.06 -21.93 -3.30
N ALA A 15 -3.88 -22.98 -3.43
CA ALA A 15 -4.25 -23.54 -4.74
C ALA A 15 -5.44 -22.89 -5.50
N THR A 16 -6.04 -21.78 -5.03
CA THR A 16 -7.11 -21.05 -5.74
C THR A 16 -6.92 -19.54 -5.60
N ALA A 17 -6.43 -18.92 -6.67
CA ALA A 17 -5.88 -17.56 -6.68
C ALA A 17 -6.87 -16.42 -6.31
N GLY A 18 -8.17 -16.66 -6.23
CA GLY A 18 -9.17 -15.64 -5.89
C GLY A 18 -9.26 -15.37 -4.38
N PRO A 19 -9.82 -16.31 -3.59
CA PRO A 19 -10.04 -16.15 -2.16
C PRO A 19 -8.75 -15.90 -1.36
N GLN A 20 -7.64 -16.46 -1.82
CA GLN A 20 -6.36 -16.38 -1.10
C GLN A 20 -5.76 -14.98 -1.13
N PHE A 21 -5.82 -14.24 -2.25
CA PHE A 21 -5.28 -12.89 -2.29
C PHE A 21 -5.93 -11.97 -1.25
N ILE A 22 -7.25 -12.08 -1.11
CA ILE A 22 -8.01 -11.31 -0.12
C ILE A 22 -7.62 -11.74 1.29
N LEU A 23 -7.47 -13.05 1.51
CA LEU A 23 -7.03 -13.59 2.80
C LEU A 23 -5.64 -13.04 3.18
N TRP A 24 -4.64 -13.19 2.32
CA TRP A 24 -3.27 -12.69 2.52
C TRP A 24 -3.22 -11.18 2.78
N GLY A 25 -3.96 -10.39 1.97
CA GLY A 25 -4.11 -8.96 2.21
C GLY A 25 -4.69 -8.65 3.59
N ASN A 26 -5.74 -9.38 4.00
CA ASN A 26 -6.35 -9.20 5.32
C ASN A 26 -5.40 -9.58 6.47
N HIS A 27 -4.65 -10.68 6.36
CA HIS A 27 -3.64 -11.03 7.38
C HIS A 27 -2.57 -9.94 7.48
N LEU A 28 -2.06 -9.46 6.35
CA LEU A 28 -1.06 -8.41 6.31
C LEU A 28 -1.55 -7.14 7.01
N LEU A 29 -2.74 -6.66 6.65
CA LEU A 29 -3.30 -5.43 7.21
C LEU A 29 -3.64 -5.57 8.69
N ARG A 30 -4.06 -6.76 9.15
CA ARG A 30 -4.26 -7.03 10.58
C ARG A 30 -2.94 -7.07 11.35
N ALA A 31 -1.91 -7.72 10.82
CA ALA A 31 -0.58 -7.71 11.42
C ALA A 31 -0.01 -6.28 11.52
N PHE A 32 -0.20 -5.48 10.47
CA PHE A 32 0.19 -4.08 10.45
C PHE A 32 -0.52 -3.27 11.55
N ARG A 33 -1.82 -3.49 11.74
CA ARG A 33 -2.57 -2.86 12.84
C ARG A 33 -2.11 -3.29 14.23
N SER A 34 -1.63 -4.52 14.37
CA SER A 34 -1.07 -5.03 15.63
C SER A 34 0.37 -4.57 15.89
N SER A 35 0.97 -3.79 14.99
CA SER A 35 2.36 -3.31 15.08
C SER A 35 3.41 -4.43 15.19
N ASP A 36 3.10 -5.63 14.69
CA ASP A 36 4.03 -6.76 14.63
C ASP A 36 4.91 -6.64 13.39
N ALA A 37 6.06 -6.00 13.54
CA ALA A 37 6.93 -5.66 12.42
C ALA A 37 7.52 -6.90 11.70
N ASP A 38 7.82 -7.98 12.43
CA ASP A 38 8.35 -9.21 11.84
C ASP A 38 7.30 -9.93 11.01
N THR A 39 6.10 -10.10 11.57
CA THR A 39 4.98 -10.72 10.86
C THR A 39 4.57 -9.90 9.65
N VAL A 40 4.53 -8.56 9.74
CA VAL A 40 4.25 -7.69 8.59
C VAL A 40 5.29 -7.88 7.49
N ARG A 41 6.58 -7.93 7.84
CA ARG A 41 7.66 -8.15 6.85
C ARG A 41 7.51 -9.51 6.15
N ALA A 42 7.25 -10.57 6.92
CA ALA A 42 7.06 -11.90 6.36
C ALA A 42 5.84 -11.95 5.43
N LEU A 43 4.68 -11.51 5.93
CA LEU A 43 3.43 -11.51 5.16
C LEU A 43 3.50 -10.62 3.92
N ALA A 44 4.15 -9.46 3.99
CA ALA A 44 4.28 -8.58 2.82
C ALA A 44 5.13 -9.23 1.72
N LYS A 45 6.21 -9.93 2.09
CA LYS A 45 7.06 -10.66 1.13
C LYS A 45 6.31 -11.82 0.48
N GLU A 46 5.61 -12.62 1.28
CA GLU A 46 4.78 -13.72 0.75
C GLU A 46 3.65 -13.19 -0.14
N TYR A 47 3.01 -12.08 0.23
CA TYR A 47 1.95 -11.48 -0.57
C TYR A 47 2.46 -10.96 -1.91
N LEU A 48 3.67 -10.38 -1.95
CA LEU A 48 4.35 -10.00 -3.20
C LEU A 48 4.75 -11.23 -4.03
N GLN A 49 5.21 -12.31 -3.41
CA GLN A 49 5.54 -13.55 -4.12
C GLN A 49 4.29 -14.21 -4.72
N LEU A 50 3.20 -14.24 -3.97
CA LEU A 50 1.90 -14.70 -4.46
C LEU A 50 1.42 -13.84 -5.65
N ALA A 51 1.58 -12.51 -5.55
CA ALA A 51 1.31 -11.58 -6.63
C ALA A 51 2.10 -11.93 -7.89
N GLU A 52 3.40 -12.14 -7.75
CA GLU A 52 4.30 -12.47 -8.85
C GLU A 52 3.92 -13.79 -9.55
N SER A 53 3.51 -14.80 -8.80
CA SER A 53 3.04 -16.08 -9.35
C SER A 53 1.64 -16.02 -9.98
N ASN A 54 0.90 -14.92 -9.79
CA ASN A 54 -0.50 -14.78 -10.20
C ASN A 54 -0.79 -13.40 -10.82
N ARG A 55 0.06 -12.96 -11.78
CA ARG A 55 -0.04 -11.64 -12.42
C ARG A 55 -1.37 -11.34 -13.09
N GLN A 56 -2.14 -12.37 -13.46
CA GLN A 56 -3.47 -12.23 -14.08
C GLN A 56 -4.59 -12.00 -13.05
N SER A 57 -4.30 -12.14 -11.75
CA SER A 57 -5.29 -11.90 -10.69
C SER A 57 -5.75 -10.45 -10.68
N LYS A 58 -7.07 -10.24 -10.53
CA LYS A 58 -7.66 -8.91 -10.34
C LYS A 58 -7.11 -8.18 -9.10
N ASN A 59 -6.56 -8.93 -8.14
CA ASN A 59 -5.97 -8.41 -6.90
C ASN A 59 -4.45 -8.19 -6.99
N TYR A 60 -3.80 -8.54 -8.10
CA TYR A 60 -2.35 -8.38 -8.30
C TYR A 60 -1.88 -6.95 -7.98
N GLY A 61 -2.59 -5.94 -8.50
CA GLY A 61 -2.23 -4.55 -8.28
C GLY A 61 -2.44 -4.06 -6.85
N ASN A 62 -3.44 -4.61 -6.14
CA ASN A 62 -3.66 -4.32 -4.72
C ASN A 62 -2.51 -4.88 -3.87
N ALA A 63 -2.08 -6.11 -4.16
CA ALA A 63 -0.99 -6.75 -3.45
C ALA A 63 0.31 -5.96 -3.52
N ILE A 64 0.69 -5.53 -4.73
CA ILE A 64 1.87 -4.66 -4.93
C ILE A 64 1.74 -3.37 -4.13
N HIS A 65 0.59 -2.70 -4.24
CA HIS A 65 0.40 -1.40 -3.62
C HIS A 65 0.45 -1.50 -2.09
N GLN A 66 -0.30 -2.42 -1.51
CA GLN A 66 -0.45 -2.59 -0.05
C GLN A 66 0.83 -3.08 0.61
N ALA A 67 1.44 -4.15 0.08
CA ALA A 67 2.64 -4.74 0.65
C ALA A 67 3.79 -3.73 0.70
N ASN A 68 4.01 -3.01 -0.41
CA ASN A 68 5.04 -1.98 -0.44
C ASN A 68 4.67 -0.78 0.46
N THR A 69 3.39 -0.39 0.54
CA THR A 69 2.99 0.70 1.44
C THR A 69 3.32 0.37 2.90
N VAL A 70 2.97 -0.81 3.40
CA VAL A 70 3.25 -1.19 4.81
C VAL A 70 4.74 -1.41 5.06
N LEU A 71 5.49 -1.98 4.11
CA LEU A 71 6.95 -2.11 4.22
C LEU A 71 7.63 -0.74 4.29
N GLY A 72 7.16 0.24 3.50
CA GLY A 72 7.67 1.61 3.57
C GLY A 72 7.34 2.31 4.89
N LEU A 73 6.16 2.05 5.45
CA LEU A 73 5.77 2.58 6.76
C LEU A 73 6.66 2.03 7.88
N LEU A 74 6.90 0.72 7.89
CA LEU A 74 7.86 0.11 8.82
C LEU A 74 9.29 0.65 8.62
N ALA A 75 9.71 0.88 7.38
CA ALA A 75 11.02 1.46 7.11
C ALA A 75 11.16 2.86 7.73
N LEU A 76 10.13 3.72 7.59
CA LEU A 76 10.11 5.04 8.24
C LEU A 76 10.13 4.96 9.76
N GLU A 77 9.43 4.01 10.36
CA GLU A 77 9.41 3.84 11.82
C GLU A 77 10.78 3.46 12.39
N ASN A 78 11.67 2.93 11.55
CA ASN A 78 13.05 2.60 11.89
C ASN A 78 14.04 3.61 11.29
N ASP A 79 13.60 4.83 10.99
CA ASP A 79 14.40 5.92 10.40
C ASP A 79 15.10 5.60 9.06
N HIS A 80 14.70 4.52 8.38
CA HIS A 80 15.21 4.13 7.07
C HIS A 80 14.48 4.85 5.94
N VAL A 81 14.64 6.18 5.88
CA VAL A 81 13.88 7.03 4.97
C VAL A 81 14.09 6.67 3.49
N ASP A 82 15.31 6.33 3.09
CA ASP A 82 15.61 5.95 1.69
C ASP A 82 14.90 4.64 1.29
N ARG A 83 14.77 3.70 2.24
CA ARG A 83 14.00 2.46 2.04
C ARG A 83 12.52 2.75 1.90
N ALA A 84 12.00 3.71 2.66
CA ALA A 84 10.61 4.13 2.54
C ALA A 84 10.30 4.77 1.17
N GLU A 85 11.21 5.59 0.64
CA GLU A 85 11.09 6.14 -0.72
C GLU A 85 11.11 5.04 -1.78
N PHE A 86 11.99 4.05 -1.63
CA PHE A 86 12.03 2.87 -2.50
C PHE A 86 10.68 2.14 -2.51
N TYR A 87 10.13 1.86 -1.33
CA TYR A 87 8.85 1.18 -1.20
C TYR A 87 7.69 2.01 -1.73
N LEU A 88 7.68 3.33 -1.54
CA LEU A 88 6.67 4.20 -2.15
C LEU A 88 6.73 4.13 -3.69
N ALA A 89 7.93 4.17 -4.26
CA ALA A 89 8.11 4.04 -5.71
C ALA A 89 7.62 2.66 -6.21
N ALA A 90 7.93 1.59 -5.48
CA ALA A 90 7.46 0.24 -5.80
C ALA A 90 5.93 0.13 -5.73
N ALA A 91 5.28 0.71 -4.71
CA ALA A 91 3.83 0.76 -4.61
C ALA A 91 3.19 1.47 -5.80
N GLY A 92 3.79 2.57 -6.29
CA GLY A 92 3.31 3.32 -7.45
C GLY A 92 3.46 2.57 -8.78
N ARG A 93 4.38 1.61 -8.89
CA ARG A 93 4.64 0.84 -10.12
C ARG A 93 3.62 -0.27 -10.39
N THR A 94 2.65 -0.46 -9.50
CA THR A 94 1.50 -1.34 -9.74
C THR A 94 0.80 -1.02 -11.07
N PRO A 95 0.32 -2.03 -11.83
CA PRO A 95 -0.54 -1.78 -12.99
C PRO A 95 -1.91 -1.20 -12.59
N GLY A 96 -2.23 -1.17 -11.29
CA GLY A 96 -3.52 -0.76 -10.77
C GLY A 96 -4.47 -1.94 -10.56
N SER A 97 -5.68 -1.62 -10.13
CA SER A 97 -6.79 -2.54 -9.87
C SER A 97 -8.10 -1.76 -9.96
N SER A 98 -9.25 -2.44 -9.98
CA SER A 98 -10.54 -1.75 -9.92
C SER A 98 -10.68 -0.88 -8.67
N GLN A 99 -10.18 -1.35 -7.52
CA GLN A 99 -10.22 -0.58 -6.27
C GLN A 99 -9.30 0.65 -6.32
N LEU A 100 -8.08 0.50 -6.84
CA LEU A 100 -7.15 1.63 -7.02
C LEU A 100 -7.65 2.64 -8.07
N ALA A 101 -8.34 2.18 -9.11
CA ALA A 101 -8.94 3.03 -10.12
C ALA A 101 -10.16 3.81 -9.59
N GLY A 102 -10.92 3.23 -8.66
CA GLY A 102 -12.08 3.85 -8.02
C GLY A 102 -11.70 4.78 -6.86
N PHE A 103 -11.10 4.22 -5.81
CA PHE A 103 -10.79 4.95 -4.57
C PHE A 103 -9.50 5.77 -4.65
N GLY A 104 -8.58 5.36 -5.53
CA GLY A 104 -7.24 5.91 -5.58
C GLY A 104 -6.24 5.17 -4.69
N PRO A 105 -4.97 5.59 -4.74
CA PRO A 105 -3.93 5.01 -3.90
C PRO A 105 -4.13 5.36 -2.42
N ASN A 106 -3.63 4.50 -1.53
CA ASN A 106 -3.35 4.93 -0.16
C ASN A 106 -2.19 5.96 -0.16
N MET A 107 -2.32 6.98 0.69
CA MET A 107 -1.42 8.12 0.79
C MET A 107 -0.70 8.21 2.14
N LEU A 108 -0.88 7.25 3.06
CA LEU A 108 -0.28 7.29 4.40
C LEU A 108 1.25 7.34 4.35
N LEU A 109 1.87 6.49 3.53
CA LEU A 109 3.32 6.48 3.35
C LEU A 109 3.82 7.79 2.73
N ALA A 110 3.17 8.25 1.67
CA ALA A 110 3.46 9.53 1.04
C ALA A 110 3.34 10.70 2.03
N HIS A 111 2.29 10.72 2.86
CA HIS A 111 2.06 11.73 3.87
C HIS A 111 3.18 11.78 4.92
N LYS A 112 3.63 10.62 5.42
CA LYS A 112 4.76 10.55 6.35
C LYS A 112 6.08 10.96 5.68
N LEU A 113 6.31 10.56 4.43
CA LEU A 113 7.47 10.98 3.64
C LEU A 113 7.51 12.49 3.42
N LEU A 114 6.38 13.14 3.16
CA LEU A 114 6.30 14.61 3.07
C LEU A 114 6.68 15.29 4.38
N LYS A 115 6.23 14.75 5.52
CA LYS A 115 6.64 15.25 6.84
C LYS A 115 8.14 15.07 7.11
N ALA A 116 8.76 14.05 6.50
CA ALA A 116 10.20 13.83 6.50
C ALA A 116 10.95 14.62 5.40
N GLY A 117 10.30 15.57 4.72
CA GLY A 117 10.91 16.41 3.69
C GLY A 117 11.11 15.75 2.32
N ARG A 118 10.57 14.55 2.10
CA ARG A 118 10.79 13.73 0.88
C ARG A 118 9.80 14.04 -0.25
N SER A 119 9.67 15.32 -0.58
CA SER A 119 8.70 15.81 -1.57
C SER A 119 8.92 15.26 -2.98
N HIS A 120 10.17 15.08 -3.40
CA HIS A 120 10.49 14.59 -4.76
C HIS A 120 10.00 13.15 -5.00
N ALA A 121 10.22 12.25 -4.04
CA ALA A 121 9.72 10.88 -4.14
C ALA A 121 8.20 10.84 -4.19
N VAL A 122 7.52 11.67 -3.40
CA VAL A 122 6.05 11.73 -3.40
C VAL A 122 5.50 12.27 -4.72
N LEU A 123 6.13 13.29 -5.33
CA LEU A 123 5.73 13.78 -6.65
C LEU A 123 5.86 12.71 -7.73
N LYS A 124 6.97 11.97 -7.76
CA LYS A 124 7.16 10.84 -8.68
C LYS A 124 6.14 9.73 -8.47
N TYR A 125 5.80 9.43 -7.22
CA TYR A 125 4.76 8.48 -6.88
C TYR A 125 3.40 8.92 -7.45
N LEU A 126 3.02 10.20 -7.28
CA LEU A 126 1.78 10.74 -7.83
C LEU A 126 1.74 10.70 -9.37
N ASP A 127 2.89 10.86 -10.04
CA ASP A 127 3.00 10.63 -11.49
C ASP A 127 2.69 9.19 -11.88
N CYS A 128 3.21 8.22 -11.13
CA CYS A 128 2.87 6.81 -11.33
C CYS A 128 1.38 6.54 -11.08
N CYS A 129 0.81 7.11 -10.01
CA CYS A 129 -0.61 6.95 -9.68
C CYS A 129 -1.54 7.48 -10.78
N SER A 130 -1.14 8.51 -11.53
CA SER A 130 -1.92 9.02 -12.66
C SER A 130 -2.18 8.00 -13.77
N LYS A 131 -1.41 6.91 -13.82
CA LYS A 131 -1.58 5.83 -14.80
C LYS A 131 -2.81 4.98 -14.51
N PHE A 132 -3.09 4.71 -13.23
CA PHE A 132 -4.22 3.86 -12.82
C PHE A 132 -5.40 4.64 -12.21
N TRP A 133 -5.18 5.82 -11.63
CA TRP A 133 -6.25 6.60 -10.98
C TRP A 133 -6.71 7.76 -11.85
N LYS A 134 -7.43 7.43 -12.93
CA LYS A 134 -7.98 8.42 -13.88
C LYS A 134 -9.12 9.25 -13.27
N LEU A 135 -9.91 8.63 -12.41
CA LEU A 135 -11.02 9.27 -11.69
C LEU A 135 -10.54 9.99 -10.42
N SER A 136 -9.42 10.69 -10.49
CA SER A 136 -8.91 11.45 -9.34
C SER A 136 -9.70 12.74 -9.07
N PHE A 137 -10.58 13.16 -9.99
CA PHE A 137 -11.40 14.38 -9.89
C PHE A 137 -10.57 15.62 -9.51
N GLY A 138 -9.38 15.77 -10.12
CA GLY A 138 -8.47 16.89 -9.88
C GLY A 138 -7.59 16.76 -8.63
N LYS A 139 -7.81 15.76 -7.76
CA LYS A 139 -7.01 15.56 -6.53
C LYS A 139 -5.52 15.41 -6.82
N LEU A 140 -5.14 14.62 -7.83
CA LEU A 140 -3.72 14.45 -8.20
C LEU A 140 -3.06 15.77 -8.56
N TRP A 141 -3.75 16.62 -9.33
CA TRP A 141 -3.23 17.93 -9.70
C TRP A 141 -3.08 18.82 -8.46
N MET A 142 -4.13 18.89 -7.62
CA MET A 142 -4.15 19.71 -6.41
C MET A 142 -3.04 19.31 -5.43
N TRP A 143 -2.91 18.01 -5.14
CA TRP A 143 -1.88 17.51 -4.23
C TRP A 143 -0.49 17.80 -4.75
N LYS A 144 -0.24 17.59 -6.06
CA LYS A 144 1.05 17.95 -6.66
C LYS A 144 1.32 19.45 -6.63
N PHE A 145 0.30 20.30 -6.75
CA PHE A 145 0.44 21.75 -6.62
C PHE A 145 0.83 22.16 -5.20
N GLU A 146 0.18 21.61 -4.18
CA GLU A 146 0.50 21.90 -2.78
C GLU A 146 1.90 21.43 -2.39
N ILE A 147 2.30 20.21 -2.79
CA ILE A 147 3.63 19.66 -2.49
C ILE A 147 4.73 20.53 -3.09
N ARG A 148 4.55 21.03 -4.32
CA ARG A 148 5.53 21.93 -4.95
C ARG A 148 5.70 23.26 -4.22
N ARG A 149 4.70 23.67 -3.43
CA ARG A 149 4.75 24.85 -2.58
C ARG A 149 5.26 24.55 -1.17
N GLY A 150 5.81 23.36 -0.95
CA GLY A 150 6.28 22.92 0.37
C GLY A 150 5.16 22.62 1.36
N ARG A 151 3.92 22.44 0.89
CA ARG A 151 2.77 22.13 1.75
C ARG A 151 2.47 20.64 1.73
N VAL A 152 1.97 20.12 2.85
CA VAL A 152 1.45 18.76 2.95
C VAL A 152 -0.04 18.78 2.57
N PRO A 153 -0.45 18.11 1.49
CA PRO A 153 -1.85 18.09 1.09
C PRO A 153 -2.74 17.42 2.12
N ASN A 154 -4.01 17.85 2.17
CA ASN A 154 -5.03 17.06 2.82
C ASN A 154 -5.43 15.87 1.92
N PHE A 155 -4.95 14.67 2.27
CA PHE A 155 -5.26 13.45 1.54
C PHE A 155 -6.63 12.85 1.91
N GLY A 156 -7.28 13.32 2.98
CA GLY A 156 -8.59 12.84 3.42
C GLY A 156 -8.65 11.32 3.56
N ALA A 157 -9.69 10.70 3.00
CA ALA A 157 -9.93 9.26 3.10
C ALA A 157 -8.84 8.40 2.43
N ASN A 158 -8.03 8.96 1.52
CA ASN A 158 -6.89 8.23 0.95
C ASN A 158 -5.79 7.94 2.00
N LEU A 159 -5.89 8.45 3.23
CA LEU A 159 -5.02 8.03 4.34
C LEU A 159 -5.39 6.64 4.89
N SER A 160 -6.64 6.19 4.75
CA SER A 160 -7.12 4.92 5.31
C SER A 160 -7.51 3.88 4.25
N TYR A 161 -7.99 4.29 3.08
CA TYR A 161 -8.40 3.37 2.02
C TYR A 161 -7.32 2.34 1.69
N LEU A 162 -7.74 1.10 1.46
CA LEU A 162 -6.90 -0.04 1.10
C LEU A 162 -5.88 -0.47 2.18
N LEU A 163 -5.84 0.18 3.35
CA LEU A 163 -5.08 -0.29 4.52
C LEU A 163 -5.96 -0.70 5.69
N ASP A 164 -7.27 -0.48 5.61
CA ASP A 164 -8.22 -1.03 6.58
C ASP A 164 -8.68 -2.43 6.12
N PRO A 165 -8.52 -3.50 6.92
CA PRO A 165 -9.10 -4.81 6.62
C PRO A 165 -10.61 -4.76 6.32
N LYS A 166 -11.35 -3.79 6.88
CA LYS A 166 -12.79 -3.60 6.59
C LYS A 166 -13.06 -3.01 5.21
N SER A 167 -12.05 -2.46 4.55
CA SER A 167 -12.14 -1.99 3.16
C SER A 167 -11.92 -3.11 2.13
N PHE A 168 -11.68 -4.34 2.60
CA PHE A 168 -11.70 -5.57 1.80
C PHE A 168 -13.00 -6.34 2.07
N GLY A 169 -13.97 -6.22 1.15
CA GLY A 169 -15.26 -6.89 1.23
C GLY A 169 -16.36 -6.00 0.69
#